data_AF-A0A947C077-F1
#
_entry.id   AF-A0A947C077-F1
#
_cell.length_a   1.000
_cell.length_b   1.000
_cell.length_c   1.000
_cell.angle_alpha   90.00
_cell.angle_beta   90.00
_cell.angle_gamma   90.00
#
_symmetry.space_group_name_H-M   'P 1'
#
loop_
_entity.id
_entity.type
_entity.pdbx_description
1 polymer ?
#
loop_
_entity_poly.entity_id
_entity_poly.type
_entity_poly.pdbx_seq_one_letter_code
_entity_poly.pdbx_strand_id
1 'polypeptide(L)'
;MVLNTLFFIGYVLLVGPPRAVEISNYANDAGDELRGKPIWVVILTEFVFRSGIFLIFAASIESLLGDQRYEQYQLDLFLGSLIFAGLIHTFSYYASYCLTYSSGHSLSRVYRLGRNFAYAILPAFMAAGVVLTWQDINDIELFSGGYTERVFFVTWSSFVILGLFEALLMKRIPTGLGEILLKRLNRA
;
A
#
# COMPACT_ATOMS: atom_id res chain seq x y z
N MET A 1 -5.01 -5.94 20.08
CA MET A 1 -3.54 -6.08 19.91
C MET A 1 -3.17 -6.45 18.47
N VAL A 2 -3.61 -7.60 17.94
CA VAL A 2 -3.27 -8.09 16.58
C VAL A 2 -3.61 -7.10 15.45
N LEU A 3 -4.79 -6.46 15.50
CA LEU A 3 -5.21 -5.51 14.46
C LEU A 3 -4.31 -4.27 14.38
N ASN A 4 -3.83 -3.76 15.52
CA ASN A 4 -2.95 -2.60 15.57
C ASN A 4 -1.55 -2.95 15.04
N THR A 5 -1.08 -4.17 15.30
CA THR A 5 0.19 -4.66 14.77
C THR A 5 0.14 -4.79 13.25
N LEU A 6 -0.92 -5.39 12.69
CA LEU A 6 -1.10 -5.50 11.24
C LEU A 6 -1.21 -4.13 10.57
N PHE A 7 -1.89 -3.19 11.22
CA PHE A 7 -1.95 -1.81 10.75
C PHE A 7 -0.56 -1.18 10.72
N PHE A 8 0.22 -1.31 11.79
CA PHE A 8 1.56 -0.76 11.89
C PHE A 8 2.51 -1.37 10.86
N ILE A 9 2.48 -2.70 10.68
CA ILE A 9 3.28 -3.40 9.67
C ILE A 9 2.91 -2.88 8.27
N GLY A 10 1.61 -2.81 7.95
CA GLY A 10 1.16 -2.24 6.68
C GLY A 10 1.63 -0.79 6.51
N TYR A 11 1.55 0.01 7.57
CA TYR A 11 2.04 1.39 7.55
C TYR A 11 3.53 1.44 7.22
N VAL A 12 4.38 0.68 7.91
CA VAL A 12 5.81 0.62 7.62
C VAL A 12 6.09 0.12 6.21
N LEU A 13 5.38 -0.91 5.73
CA LEU A 13 5.57 -1.51 4.40
C LEU A 13 4.96 -0.72 3.24
N LEU A 14 4.50 0.51 3.46
CA LEU A 14 3.82 1.33 2.45
C LEU A 14 2.50 0.76 1.88
N VAL A 15 2.03 -0.41 2.33
CA VAL A 15 0.77 -1.02 1.88
C VAL A 15 -0.45 -0.62 2.74
N GLY A 16 -0.26 -0.23 4.00
CA GLY A 16 -1.34 0.24 4.89
C GLY A 16 -1.96 1.58 4.45
N PRO A 17 -3.14 1.95 4.97
CA PRO A 17 -3.84 3.15 4.57
C PRO A 17 -3.14 4.44 5.03
N PRO A 18 -3.10 5.49 4.18
CA PRO A 18 -2.66 6.83 4.59
C PRO A 18 -3.57 7.46 5.65
N ARG A 19 -3.02 8.37 6.44
CA ARG A 19 -3.66 9.07 7.57
C ARG A 19 -3.64 10.59 7.44
N ALA A 20 -3.22 11.13 6.30
CA ALA A 20 -3.02 12.57 6.10
C ALA A 20 -4.24 13.45 6.47
N VAL A 21 -5.47 12.98 6.24
CA VAL A 21 -6.67 13.74 6.63
C VAL A 21 -6.81 13.79 8.15
N GLU A 22 -6.52 12.72 8.86
CA GLU A 22 -6.54 12.70 10.33
C GLU A 22 -5.45 13.62 10.89
N ILE A 23 -4.24 13.54 10.33
CA ILE A 23 -3.10 14.41 10.68
C ILE A 23 -3.45 15.89 10.46
N SER A 24 -4.04 16.23 9.31
CA SER A 24 -4.42 17.61 8.97
C SER A 24 -5.45 18.17 9.95
N ASN A 25 -6.45 17.39 10.34
CA ASN A 25 -7.47 17.84 11.28
C ASN A 25 -6.92 17.98 12.70
N TYR A 26 -6.14 17.00 13.16
CA TYR A 26 -5.46 17.09 14.44
C TYR A 26 -4.57 18.33 14.54
N ALA A 27 -3.79 18.62 13.49
CA ALA A 27 -2.95 19.82 13.45
C ALA A 27 -3.75 21.13 13.50
N ASN A 28 -4.92 21.18 12.85
CA ASN A 28 -5.81 22.33 12.91
C ASN A 28 -6.40 22.55 14.31
N ASP A 29 -6.76 21.47 15.00
CA ASP A 29 -7.35 21.51 16.34
C ASP A 29 -6.29 21.82 17.41
N ALA A 30 -5.09 21.24 17.29
CA ALA A 30 -4.00 21.39 18.26
C ALA A 30 -3.17 22.67 18.08
N GLY A 31 -3.34 23.42 16.98
CA GLY A 31 -2.52 24.60 16.72
C GLY A 31 -1.11 24.29 16.20
N ASP A 32 -0.92 23.11 15.60
CA ASP A 32 0.40 22.53 15.25
C ASP A 32 1.01 23.14 13.96
N GLU A 33 2.23 22.73 13.60
CA GLU A 33 3.01 23.23 12.46
C GLU A 33 2.31 23.07 11.10
N LEU A 34 1.45 22.05 10.98
CA LEU A 34 0.68 21.76 9.77
C LEU A 34 -0.67 22.50 9.72
N ARG A 35 -0.98 23.35 10.71
CA ARG A 35 -2.24 24.11 10.76
C ARG A 35 -2.41 25.01 9.54
N GLY A 36 -3.60 24.95 8.95
CA GLY A 36 -3.99 25.75 7.79
C GLY A 36 -3.26 25.40 6.49
N LYS A 37 -2.42 24.35 6.48
CA LYS A 37 -1.74 23.91 5.26
C LYS A 37 -2.71 23.17 4.34
N PRO A 38 -2.56 23.31 3.00
CA PRO A 38 -3.34 22.52 2.05
C PRO A 38 -3.17 21.02 2.28
N ILE A 39 -4.25 20.24 2.09
CA ILE A 39 -4.23 18.79 2.35
C ILE A 39 -3.16 18.04 1.56
N TRP A 40 -2.83 18.49 0.35
CA TRP A 40 -1.81 17.87 -0.49
C TRP A 40 -0.41 17.99 0.15
N VAL A 41 -0.14 19.06 0.90
CA VAL A 41 1.11 19.24 1.65
C VAL A 41 1.19 18.22 2.77
N VAL A 42 0.08 18.01 3.50
CA VAL A 42 0.02 17.02 4.59
C VAL A 42 0.18 15.60 4.05
N ILE A 43 -0.45 15.28 2.91
CA ILE A 43 -0.29 13.98 2.23
C ILE A 43 1.15 13.75 1.80
N LEU A 44 1.78 14.74 1.16
CA LEU A 44 3.17 14.65 0.75
C LEU A 44 4.09 14.45 1.96
N THR A 45 3.87 15.22 3.02
CA THR A 45 4.65 15.14 4.26
C THR A 45 4.53 13.75 4.88
N GLU A 46 3.30 13.24 5.04
CA GLU A 46 3.08 11.88 5.55
C GLU A 46 3.78 10.83 4.68
N PHE A 47 3.61 10.92 3.36
CA PHE A 47 4.20 9.95 2.43
C PHE A 47 5.73 9.96 2.49
N VAL A 48 6.37 11.13 2.61
CA VAL A 48 7.82 11.26 2.76
C VAL A 48 8.30 10.65 4.08
N PHE A 49 7.65 10.96 5.21
CA PHE A 49 7.99 10.35 6.50
C PHE A 49 7.86 8.83 6.46
N ARG A 50 6.75 8.35 5.92
CA ARG A 50 6.47 6.92 5.80
C ARG A 50 7.47 6.21 4.89
N SER A 51 7.85 6.84 3.77
CA SER A 51 8.88 6.34 2.87
C SER A 51 10.25 6.35 3.53
N GLY A 52 10.58 7.36 4.34
CA GLY A 52 11.82 7.39 5.12
C GLY A 52 11.92 6.21 6.10
N ILE A 53 10.85 5.91 6.83
CA ILE A 53 10.77 4.73 7.72
C ILE A 53 10.93 3.44 6.91
N PHE A 54 10.27 3.34 5.76
CA PHE A 54 10.38 2.20 4.87
C PHE A 54 11.81 2.01 4.33
N LEU A 55 12.51 3.09 3.96
CA LEU A 55 13.90 3.03 3.48
C LEU A 55 14.86 2.60 4.59
N ILE A 56 14.67 3.06 5.82
CA ILE A 56 15.46 2.58 6.97
C ILE A 56 15.24 1.07 7.17
N PHE A 57 13.99 0.61 7.05
CA PHE A 57 13.67 -0.81 7.12
C PHE A 57 14.31 -1.61 5.98
N ALA A 58 14.25 -1.11 4.74
CA ALA A 58 14.89 -1.71 3.57
C ALA A 58 16.42 -1.84 3.76
N ALA A 59 17.09 -0.75 4.15
CA ALA A 59 18.53 -0.77 4.42
C ALA A 59 18.90 -1.72 5.58
N SER A 60 18.02 -1.86 6.57
CA SER A 60 18.21 -2.84 7.65
C SER A 60 18.13 -4.29 7.13
N ILE A 61 17.22 -4.59 6.19
CA ILE A 61 17.13 -5.91 5.55
C ILE A 61 18.40 -6.19 4.74
N GLU A 62 18.84 -5.24 3.92
CA GLU A 62 20.05 -5.36 3.11
C GLU A 62 21.27 -5.64 3.99
N SER A 63 21.46 -4.86 5.07
CA SER A 63 22.55 -5.06 6.02
C SER A 63 22.52 -6.42 6.74
N LEU A 64 21.34 -7.03 6.92
CA LEU A 64 21.19 -8.33 7.57
C LEU A 64 21.44 -9.51 6.61
N LEU A 65 21.04 -9.37 5.35
CA LEU A 65 21.19 -10.41 4.34
C LEU A 65 22.58 -10.40 3.67
N GLY A 66 23.18 -9.21 3.58
CA GLY A 66 24.38 -8.94 2.79
C GLY A 66 24.08 -8.76 1.31
N ASP A 67 24.91 -7.95 0.64
CA ASP A 67 24.74 -7.47 -0.73
C ASP A 67 24.48 -8.62 -1.72
N GLN A 68 25.24 -9.71 -1.62
CA GLN A 68 25.12 -10.85 -2.52
C GLN A 68 23.72 -11.47 -2.51
N ARG A 69 23.16 -11.75 -1.32
CA ARG A 69 21.82 -12.33 -1.22
C ARG A 69 20.75 -11.32 -1.60
N TYR A 70 20.95 -10.05 -1.24
CA TYR A 70 20.02 -8.98 -1.55
C TYR A 70 19.84 -8.83 -3.08
N GLU A 71 20.95 -8.83 -3.83
CA GLU A 71 20.95 -8.79 -5.29
C GLU A 71 20.40 -10.09 -5.90
N GLN A 72 20.81 -11.26 -5.38
CA GLN A 72 20.39 -12.56 -5.91
C GLN A 72 18.86 -12.75 -5.85
N TYR A 73 18.20 -12.26 -4.80
CA TYR A 73 16.75 -12.29 -4.66
C TYR A 73 16.04 -11.08 -5.30
N GLN A 74 16.80 -10.17 -5.94
CA GLN A 74 16.28 -8.94 -6.56
C GLN A 74 15.40 -8.13 -5.60
N LEU A 75 15.84 -7.99 -4.34
CA LEU A 75 15.04 -7.33 -3.31
C LEU A 75 14.78 -5.85 -3.60
N ASP A 76 15.59 -5.20 -4.44
CA ASP A 76 15.31 -3.86 -4.96
C ASP A 76 13.99 -3.80 -5.73
N LEU A 77 13.71 -4.79 -6.58
CA LEU A 77 12.47 -4.84 -7.34
C LEU A 77 11.28 -5.08 -6.41
N PHE A 78 11.45 -5.94 -5.41
CA PHE A 78 10.45 -6.16 -4.37
C PHE A 78 10.13 -4.85 -3.62
N LEU A 79 11.14 -4.20 -3.05
CA LEU A 79 10.97 -2.98 -2.26
C LEU A 79 10.47 -1.80 -3.11
N GLY A 80 11.01 -1.63 -4.32
CA GLY A 80 10.57 -0.60 -5.27
C GLY A 80 9.11 -0.77 -5.66
N SER A 81 8.63 -2.00 -5.81
CA SER A 81 7.23 -2.27 -6.11
C SER A 81 6.29 -1.98 -4.92
N LEU A 82 6.76 -2.13 -3.66
CA LEU A 82 6.01 -1.71 -2.47
C LEU A 82 5.89 -0.17 -2.41
N ILE A 83 6.93 0.56 -2.79
CA ILE A 83 6.87 2.03 -2.95
C ILE A 83 5.81 2.38 -4.00
N PHE A 84 5.83 1.71 -5.16
CA PHE A 84 4.84 1.93 -6.21
C PHE A 84 3.40 1.63 -5.74
N ALA A 85 3.19 0.53 -5.01
CA ALA A 85 1.90 0.22 -4.40
C ALA A 85 1.45 1.30 -3.41
N GLY A 86 2.37 1.80 -2.57
CA GLY A 86 2.11 2.89 -1.63
C GLY A 86 1.76 4.21 -2.31
N LEU A 87 2.40 4.52 -3.44
CA LEU A 87 2.06 5.68 -4.27
C LEU A 87 0.63 5.57 -4.81
N ILE A 88 0.26 4.41 -5.37
CA ILE A 88 -1.10 4.18 -5.89
C ILE A 88 -2.14 4.28 -4.78
N HIS A 89 -1.84 3.72 -3.61
CA HIS A 89 -2.74 3.80 -2.46
C HIS A 89 -2.92 5.24 -2.00
N THR A 90 -1.82 5.99 -1.87
CA THR A 90 -1.81 7.41 -1.47
C THR A 90 -2.53 8.29 -2.48
N PHE A 91 -2.28 8.07 -3.77
CA PHE A 91 -2.96 8.79 -4.84
C PHE A 91 -4.46 8.51 -4.85
N SER A 92 -4.87 7.25 -4.66
CA SER A 92 -6.28 6.88 -4.63
C SER A 92 -7.00 7.43 -3.39
N TYR A 93 -6.30 7.52 -2.26
CA TYR A 93 -6.77 8.20 -1.06
C TYR A 93 -6.98 9.70 -1.31
N TYR A 94 -6.01 10.36 -1.95
CA TYR A 94 -6.11 11.77 -2.32
C TYR A 94 -7.22 12.04 -3.34
N ALA A 95 -7.29 11.25 -4.41
CA ALA A 95 -8.33 11.34 -5.42
C ALA A 95 -9.72 11.19 -4.79
N SER A 96 -9.87 10.26 -3.85
CA SER A 96 -11.11 10.10 -3.08
C SER A 96 -11.40 11.32 -2.21
N TYR A 97 -10.41 11.96 -1.62
CA TYR A 97 -10.64 13.23 -0.91
C TYR A 97 -11.13 14.35 -1.85
N CYS A 98 -10.50 14.52 -3.02
CA CYS A 98 -10.87 15.56 -3.98
C CYS A 98 -12.25 15.33 -4.62
N LEU A 99 -12.58 14.08 -4.93
CA LEU A 99 -13.85 13.72 -5.56
C LEU A 99 -15.05 13.77 -4.58
N THR A 100 -14.82 14.04 -3.29
CA THR A 100 -15.87 13.97 -2.23
C THR A 100 -17.00 14.96 -2.49
N TYR A 101 -16.77 15.95 -3.35
CA TYR A 101 -17.75 16.93 -3.79
C TYR A 101 -18.79 16.37 -4.81
N SER A 102 -18.55 15.19 -5.40
CA SER A 102 -19.36 14.63 -6.49
C SER A 102 -19.78 13.18 -6.21
N SER A 103 -20.92 12.99 -5.53
CA SER A 103 -21.61 11.70 -5.25
C SER A 103 -20.83 10.65 -4.42
N GLY A 104 -21.37 10.26 -3.26
CA GLY A 104 -20.71 9.31 -2.32
C GLY A 104 -20.39 7.92 -2.89
N HIS A 105 -21.14 7.44 -3.88
CA HIS A 105 -20.94 6.11 -4.48
C HIS A 105 -19.74 6.00 -5.44
N SER A 106 -19.35 7.09 -6.11
CA SER A 106 -18.17 7.08 -6.99
C SER A 106 -16.87 7.09 -6.15
N LEU A 107 -16.92 7.77 -5.01
CA LEU A 107 -15.80 7.92 -4.09
C LEU A 107 -15.28 6.61 -3.49
N SER A 108 -16.21 5.80 -3.00
CA SER A 108 -15.93 4.50 -2.39
C SER A 108 -15.20 3.60 -3.39
N ARG A 109 -15.55 3.71 -4.68
CA ARG A 109 -14.98 2.88 -5.76
C ARG A 109 -13.54 3.24 -6.07
N VAL A 110 -13.21 4.53 -6.21
CA VAL A 110 -11.83 4.97 -6.51
C VAL A 110 -10.87 4.51 -5.43
N TYR A 111 -11.21 4.73 -4.16
CA TYR A 111 -10.38 4.27 -3.04
C TYR A 111 -10.25 2.74 -3.02
N ARG A 112 -11.35 2.00 -3.21
CA ARG A 112 -11.34 0.53 -3.24
C ARG A 112 -10.43 -0.01 -4.33
N LEU A 113 -10.51 0.54 -5.54
CA LEU A 113 -9.68 0.12 -6.66
C LEU A 113 -8.21 0.30 -6.34
N GLY A 114 -7.80 1.49 -5.90
CA GLY A 114 -6.41 1.77 -5.54
C GLY A 114 -5.90 0.90 -4.39
N ARG A 115 -6.70 0.76 -3.33
CA ARG A 115 -6.37 -0.09 -2.19
C ARG A 115 -6.23 -1.54 -2.60
N ASN A 116 -7.21 -2.09 -3.34
CA ASN A 116 -7.20 -3.49 -3.73
C ASN A 116 -6.03 -3.78 -4.69
N PHE A 117 -5.71 -2.86 -5.59
CA PHE A 117 -4.53 -2.94 -6.44
C PHE A 117 -3.23 -2.98 -5.62
N ALA A 118 -3.07 -2.05 -4.67
CA ALA A 118 -1.90 -2.02 -3.79
C ALA A 118 -1.80 -3.30 -2.94
N TYR A 119 -2.92 -3.81 -2.43
CA TYR A 119 -2.93 -5.00 -1.58
C TYR A 119 -2.67 -6.28 -2.36
N ALA A 120 -3.01 -6.34 -3.65
CA ALA A 120 -2.76 -7.50 -4.51
C ALA A 120 -1.27 -7.84 -4.66
N ILE A 121 -0.38 -6.89 -4.38
CA ILE A 121 1.06 -7.09 -4.46
C ILE A 121 1.59 -8.07 -3.39
N LEU A 122 1.01 -8.04 -2.18
CA LEU A 122 1.43 -8.89 -1.06
C LEU A 122 1.24 -10.39 -1.33
N PRO A 123 0.03 -10.88 -1.70
CA PRO A 123 -0.14 -12.31 -2.01
C PRO A 123 0.69 -12.73 -3.24
N ALA A 124 0.91 -11.82 -4.21
CA ALA A 124 1.75 -12.10 -5.36
C ALA A 124 3.22 -12.35 -4.97
N PHE A 125 3.77 -11.52 -4.08
CA PHE A 125 5.12 -11.75 -3.55
C PHE A 125 5.21 -12.95 -2.63
N MET A 126 4.18 -13.24 -1.83
CA MET A 126 4.17 -14.48 -1.05
C MET A 126 4.22 -15.70 -1.96
N ALA A 127 3.43 -15.74 -3.03
CA ALA A 127 3.44 -16.83 -3.99
C ALA A 127 4.79 -16.94 -4.74
N ALA A 128 5.34 -15.82 -5.21
CA ALA A 128 6.64 -15.78 -5.87
C ALA A 128 7.78 -16.19 -4.92
N GLY A 129 7.73 -15.76 -3.66
CA GLY A 129 8.69 -16.13 -2.62
C GLY A 129 8.70 -17.63 -2.31
N VAL A 130 7.54 -18.29 -2.36
CA VAL A 130 7.46 -19.77 -2.24
C VAL A 130 8.19 -20.44 -3.40
N VAL A 131 8.02 -19.95 -4.64
CA VAL A 131 8.72 -20.49 -5.81
C VAL A 131 10.22 -20.26 -5.71
N LEU A 132 10.66 -19.05 -5.33
CA LEU A 132 12.08 -18.75 -5.13
C LEU A 132 12.70 -19.61 -4.04
N THR A 133 12.00 -19.81 -2.92
CA THR A 133 12.47 -20.69 -1.84
C THR A 133 12.57 -22.14 -2.32
N TRP A 134 11.62 -22.60 -3.14
CA TRP A 134 11.70 -23.92 -3.75
C TRP A 134 12.89 -24.05 -4.71
N GLN A 135 13.18 -23.03 -5.54
CA GLN A 135 14.35 -23.03 -6.41
C GLN A 135 15.64 -23.10 -5.60
N ASP A 136 15.76 -22.24 -4.57
CA ASP A 136 16.93 -22.17 -3.69
C ASP A 136 17.23 -23.51 -2.99
N ILE A 137 16.21 -24.13 -2.39
CA ILE A 137 16.37 -25.40 -1.65
C ILE A 137 16.76 -26.56 -2.58
N ASN A 138 16.44 -26.48 -3.87
CA ASN A 138 16.73 -27.54 -4.85
C ASN A 138 17.97 -27.22 -5.71
N ASP A 139 18.79 -26.23 -5.33
CA ASP A 139 19.95 -25.77 -6.09
C ASP A 139 19.62 -25.42 -7.56
N ILE A 140 18.40 -24.97 -7.80
CA ILE A 140 17.95 -24.47 -9.09
C ILE A 140 18.29 -22.98 -9.14
N GLU A 141 18.88 -22.52 -10.24
CA GLU A 141 19.16 -21.09 -10.45
C GLU A 141 17.90 -20.25 -10.22
N LEU A 142 18.00 -19.23 -9.36
CA LEU A 142 16.87 -18.37 -9.02
C LEU A 142 16.34 -17.66 -10.28
N PHE A 143 15.02 -17.51 -10.37
CA PHE A 143 14.34 -16.93 -11.53
C PHE A 143 14.51 -17.73 -12.84
N SER A 144 15.08 -18.95 -12.79
CA SER A 144 15.16 -19.82 -13.97
C SER A 144 13.77 -20.25 -14.46
N GLY A 145 13.65 -20.39 -15.79
CA GLY A 145 12.42 -20.87 -16.44
C GLY A 145 11.22 -19.91 -16.41
N GLY A 146 11.36 -18.71 -15.83
CA GLY A 146 10.30 -17.71 -15.74
C GLY A 146 9.15 -18.09 -14.79
N TYR A 147 9.35 -19.09 -13.93
CA TYR A 147 8.30 -19.62 -13.06
C TYR A 147 7.88 -18.60 -11.99
N THR A 148 8.86 -17.95 -11.37
CA THR A 148 8.66 -16.93 -10.33
C THR A 148 7.82 -15.77 -10.85
N GLU A 149 8.17 -15.22 -12.01
CA GLU A 149 7.49 -14.11 -12.66
C GLU A 149 6.08 -14.51 -13.08
N ARG A 150 5.91 -15.69 -13.67
CA ARG A 150 4.57 -16.19 -14.06
C ARG A 150 3.66 -16.34 -12.83
N VAL A 151 4.15 -16.95 -11.76
CA VAL A 151 3.37 -17.11 -10.52
C VAL A 151 3.06 -15.76 -9.90
N PHE A 152 4.01 -14.83 -9.89
CA PHE A 152 3.77 -13.45 -9.46
C PHE A 152 2.65 -12.80 -10.29
N PHE A 153 2.79 -12.74 -11.61
CA PHE A 153 1.83 -12.05 -12.48
C PHE A 153 0.45 -12.69 -12.47
N VAL A 154 0.35 -14.02 -12.43
CA VAL A 154 -0.95 -14.73 -12.34
C VAL A 154 -1.61 -14.43 -11.00
N THR A 155 -0.87 -14.53 -9.90
CA THR A 155 -1.40 -14.24 -8.56
C THR A 155 -1.83 -12.79 -8.47
N TRP A 156 -0.96 -11.85 -8.86
CA TRP A 156 -1.25 -10.43 -8.84
C TRP A 156 -2.48 -10.09 -9.69
N SER A 157 -2.54 -10.55 -10.94
CA SER A 157 -3.67 -10.29 -11.85
C SER A 157 -4.97 -10.87 -11.30
N SER A 158 -4.95 -12.07 -10.74
CA SER A 158 -6.14 -12.67 -10.14
C SER A 158 -6.68 -11.85 -8.96
N PHE A 159 -5.80 -11.39 -8.06
CA PHE A 159 -6.19 -10.55 -6.93
C PHE A 159 -6.62 -9.13 -7.35
N VAL A 160 -6.03 -8.56 -8.41
CA VAL A 160 -6.50 -7.31 -9.01
C VAL A 160 -7.91 -7.48 -9.58
N ILE A 161 -8.18 -8.58 -10.31
CA ILE A 161 -9.51 -8.88 -10.86
C ILE A 161 -10.54 -9.07 -9.73
N LEU A 162 -10.21 -9.84 -8.68
CA LEU A 162 -11.06 -9.99 -7.50
C LEU A 162 -11.30 -8.64 -6.82
N GLY A 163 -10.26 -7.81 -6.73
CA GLY A 163 -10.32 -6.44 -6.22
C GLY A 163 -11.22 -5.52 -7.04
N LEU A 164 -11.24 -5.67 -8.36
CA LEU A 164 -12.13 -4.95 -9.26
C LEU A 164 -13.58 -5.36 -9.03
N PHE A 165 -13.87 -6.67 -8.95
CA PHE A 165 -15.21 -7.14 -8.60
C PHE A 165 -15.65 -6.65 -7.22
N GLU A 166 -14.76 -6.66 -6.22
CA GLU A 166 -15.06 -6.11 -4.89
C GLU A 166 -15.39 -4.63 -4.96
N ALA A 167 -14.61 -3.85 -5.72
CA ALA A 167 -14.82 -2.42 -5.88
C ALA A 167 -16.15 -2.10 -6.57
N LEU A 168 -16.57 -2.90 -7.55
CA LEU A 168 -17.80 -2.68 -8.31
C LEU A 168 -19.06 -3.16 -7.58
N LEU A 169 -18.97 -4.28 -6.84
CA LEU A 169 -20.14 -4.93 -6.23
C LEU A 169 -20.41 -4.48 -4.80
N MET A 170 -19.39 -4.07 -4.04
CA MET A 170 -19.56 -3.74 -2.62
C MET A 170 -20.13 -2.34 -2.42
N LYS A 171 -21.30 -2.30 -1.77
CA LYS A 171 -21.98 -1.04 -1.39
C LYS A 171 -21.54 -0.50 -0.03
N ARG A 172 -20.86 -1.30 0.80
CA ARG A 172 -20.37 -0.88 2.13
C ARG A 172 -19.34 0.25 2.00
N ILE A 173 -19.00 0.88 3.11
CA ILE A 173 -17.93 1.88 3.13
C ILE A 173 -16.57 1.17 3.23
N PRO A 174 -15.52 1.61 2.53
CA PRO A 174 -14.23 0.94 2.60
C PRO A 174 -13.57 1.18 3.95
N THR A 175 -12.96 0.13 4.51
CA THR A 175 -12.11 0.24 5.70
C THR A 175 -10.79 0.93 5.35
N GLY A 176 -10.24 1.69 6.30
CA GLY A 176 -8.98 2.44 6.15
C GLY A 176 -9.12 3.81 5.49
N LEU A 177 -10.34 4.24 5.15
CA LEU A 177 -10.62 5.67 4.98
C LEU A 177 -10.66 6.30 6.38
N GLY A 178 -10.00 7.45 6.56
CA GLY A 178 -10.01 8.13 7.85
C GLY A 178 -11.43 8.51 8.29
N GLU A 179 -11.69 8.58 9.59
CA GLU A 179 -13.05 8.78 10.14
C GLU A 179 -13.79 9.98 9.54
N ILE A 180 -13.06 11.03 9.17
CA ILE A 180 -13.62 12.26 8.63
C ILE A 180 -14.03 12.09 7.16
N LEU A 181 -13.25 11.35 6.37
CA LEU A 181 -13.64 10.91 5.04
C LEU A 181 -14.86 9.99 5.09
N LEU A 182 -14.90 9.08 6.08
CA LEU A 182 -16.06 8.23 6.35
C LEU A 182 -17.31 9.06 6.69
N LYS A 183 -17.17 10.06 7.57
CA LYS A 183 -18.27 10.99 7.94
C LYS A 183 -18.77 11.79 6.74
N ARG A 184 -17.87 12.25 5.86
CA ARG A 184 -18.26 12.95 4.62
C ARG A 184 -19.00 12.04 3.65
N LEU A 185 -18.55 10.79 3.50
CA LEU A 185 -19.22 9.76 2.71
C LEU A 185 -20.64 9.43 3.22
N ASN A 186 -20.86 9.42 4.54
CA ASN A 186 -22.17 9.16 5.13
C ASN A 186 -23.18 10.32 5.00
N ARG A 187 -22.72 11.52 4.65
CA ARG A 187 -23.55 12.72 4.52
C ARG A 187 -23.96 13.01 3.06
N ALA A 188 -23.41 12.28 2.08
CA ALA A 188 -23.61 12.47 0.65
C ALA A 188 -24.38 11.29 0.04
#